data_AF-A0A2T3RNR7-F1
#
_entry.id   AF-A0A2T3RNR7-F1
#
_cell.length_a   1.000
_cell.length_b   1.000
_cell.length_c   1.000
_cell.angle_alpha   90.00
_cell.angle_beta   90.00
_cell.angle_gamma   90.00
#
_symmetry.space_group_name_H-M   'P 1'
#
loop_
_entity.id
_entity.type
_entity.pdbx_description
1 polymer ?
#
loop_
_entity_poly.entity_id
_entity_poly.type
_entity_poly.pdbx_seq_one_letter_code
_entity_poly.pdbx_strand_id
1 'polypeptide(L)' 'MKKWAVVISAVGLAFAVSGCSSDYVMATKDGRMILTDGKPEIDDDTGLVSYHDQQGNAMQINRDDISQIIER' A
#
# COMPACT_ATOMS: atom_id res chain seq x y z
N MET A 1 -39.31 14.32 15.40
CA MET A 1 -38.30 14.82 14.43
C MET A 1 -36.84 14.56 14.84
N LYS A 2 -36.48 14.52 16.14
CA LYS A 2 -35.09 14.30 16.60
C LYS A 2 -34.45 12.94 16.25
N LYS A 3 -35.25 11.85 16.20
CA LYS A 3 -34.75 10.47 15.98
C LYS A 3 -34.26 10.21 14.55
N TRP A 4 -34.79 10.96 13.58
CA TRP A 4 -34.45 10.82 12.16
C TRP A 4 -33.14 11.52 11.81
N ALA A 5 -32.81 12.61 12.51
CA ALA A 5 -31.53 13.32 12.34
C ALA A 5 -30.31 12.48 12.76
N VAL A 6 -30.47 11.62 13.78
CA VAL A 6 -29.41 10.73 14.26
C VAL A 6 -29.10 9.61 13.25
N VAL A 7 -30.13 9.07 12.59
CA VAL A 7 -29.97 8.01 11.58
C VAL A 7 -29.28 8.55 10.31
N ILE A 8 -29.62 9.76 9.88
CA ILE A 8 -29.01 10.40 8.70
C ILE A 8 -27.53 10.74 8.97
N SER A 9 -27.19 11.17 10.19
CA SER A 9 -25.81 11.45 10.59
C SER A 9 -24.92 10.20 10.64
N ALA A 10 -25.48 9.02 10.97
CA ALA A 10 -24.72 7.78 11.06
C ALA A 10 -24.39 7.18 9.69
N VAL A 11 -25.22 7.40 8.68
CA VAL A 11 -25.01 6.87 7.31
C VAL A 11 -24.00 7.71 6.52
N GLY A 12 -23.93 9.03 6.76
CA GLY A 12 -22.99 9.92 6.06
C GLY A 12 -21.51 9.66 6.34
N LEU A 13 -21.18 9.04 7.48
CA LEU A 13 -19.80 8.71 7.87
C LEU A 13 -19.30 7.38 7.30
N ALA A 14 -20.18 6.51 6.80
CA ALA A 14 -19.81 5.17 6.34
C ALA A 14 -19.19 5.12 4.92
N PHE A 15 -19.28 6.21 4.14
CA PHE A 15 -18.82 6.24 2.73
C PHE A 15 -17.47 6.93 2.50
N ALA A 16 -16.80 7.44 3.55
CA ALA A 16 -15.59 8.25 3.39
C ALA A 16 -14.28 7.45 3.30
N VAL A 17 -14.31 6.11 3.36
CA VAL A 17 -13.09 5.29 3.40
C VAL A 17 -12.96 4.46 2.12
N SER A 18 -12.95 5.11 0.97
CA SER A 18 -12.31 4.54 -0.22
C SER A 18 -10.85 5.00 -0.20
N GLY A 19 -10.04 4.37 0.65
CA GLY A 19 -8.59 4.49 0.57
C GLY A 19 -8.15 3.83 -0.72
N CYS A 20 -7.83 4.61 -1.74
CA CYS A 20 -7.15 4.11 -2.93
C CYS A 20 -5.72 3.76 -2.51
N SER A 21 -5.49 2.52 -2.07
CA SER A 21 -4.14 1.98 -2.06
C SER A 21 -3.73 1.84 -3.52
N SER A 22 -2.76 2.63 -3.98
CA SER A 22 -2.15 2.41 -5.29
C SER A 22 -1.33 1.13 -5.19
N ASP A 23 -1.57 0.17 -6.08
CA ASP A 23 -0.71 -0.99 -6.21
C ASP A 23 0.61 -0.54 -6.84
N TYR A 24 1.73 -1.06 -6.35
CA TYR A 24 3.03 -0.85 -6.96
C TYR A 24 3.58 -2.18 -7.46
N VAL A 25 4.32 -2.12 -8.56
CA VAL A 25 5.00 -3.27 -9.14
C VAL A 25 6.49 -2.98 -9.14
N MET A 26 7.22 -3.79 -8.40
CA MET A 26 8.67 -3.74 -8.32
C MET A 26 9.26 -4.80 -9.24
N ALA A 27 9.99 -4.38 -10.27
CA ALA A 27 10.79 -5.29 -11.06
C ALA A 27 12.18 -5.40 -10.47
N THR A 28 12.63 -6.64 -10.28
CA THR A 28 13.96 -6.95 -9.78
C THR A 28 14.91 -7.28 -10.94
N LYS A 29 16.21 -7.18 -10.70
CA LYS A 29 17.25 -7.45 -11.70
C LYS A 29 17.28 -8.91 -12.16
N ASP A 30 16.78 -9.84 -11.34
CA ASP A 30 16.65 -11.26 -11.70
C ASP A 30 15.41 -11.56 -12.56
N GLY A 31 14.59 -10.54 -12.87
CA GLY A 31 13.42 -10.67 -13.72
C GLY A 31 12.11 -10.96 -12.98
N ARG A 32 12.12 -11.07 -11.64
CA ARG A 32 10.86 -11.17 -10.87
C ARG A 32 10.13 -9.83 -10.85
N MET A 33 8.81 -9.92 -10.98
CA MET A 33 7.88 -8.80 -10.81
C MET A 33 7.12 -9.02 -9.51
N ILE A 34 7.33 -8.15 -8.53
CA ILE A 34 6.74 -8.23 -7.19
C ILE A 34 5.62 -7.20 -7.10
N LEU A 35 4.40 -7.65 -6.84
CA LEU A 35 3.29 -6.75 -6.50
C LEU A 35 3.36 -6.38 -5.02
N THR A 36 3.29 -5.09 -4.75
CA THR A 36 3.33 -4.54 -3.39
C THR A 36 2.05 -3.77 -3.11
N ASP A 37 1.52 -3.95 -1.90
CA ASP A 37 0.42 -3.12 -1.39
C ASP A 37 1.01 -1.81 -0.88
N GLY A 38 0.70 -0.72 -1.58
CA GLY A 38 1.30 0.58 -1.33
C GLY A 38 2.75 0.71 -1.80
N LYS A 39 3.31 1.89 -1.54
CA LYS A 39 4.60 2.32 -2.05
C LYS A 39 5.75 1.66 -1.28
N PRO A 40 6.73 1.03 -1.95
CA PRO A 40 7.96 0.58 -1.30
C PRO A 40 8.77 1.77 -0.74
N GLU A 41 9.27 1.64 0.47
CA GLU A 41 10.05 2.68 1.17
C GLU A 41 11.44 2.17 1.52
N ILE A 42 12.42 3.08 1.64
CA ILE A 42 13.74 2.73 2.14
C ILE A 42 13.68 2.74 3.67
N ASP A 43 14.06 1.64 4.28
CA ASP A 43 14.24 1.52 5.72
C ASP A 43 15.56 2.19 6.09
N ASP A 44 15.49 3.28 6.87
CA ASP A 44 16.66 4.07 7.26
C ASP A 44 17.60 3.34 8.23
N ASP A 45 17.10 2.33 8.96
CA ASP A 45 17.91 1.56 9.92
C ASP A 45 18.74 0.49 9.21
N THR A 46 18.17 -0.15 8.19
CA THR A 46 18.83 -1.26 7.45
C THR A 46 19.40 -0.85 6.11
N GLY A 47 18.93 0.25 5.52
CA GLY A 47 19.21 0.67 4.15
C GLY A 47 18.53 -0.20 3.08
N LEU A 48 17.67 -1.14 3.48
CA LEU A 48 16.93 -2.02 2.57
C LEU A 48 15.61 -1.37 2.14
N VAL A 49 15.05 -1.84 1.03
CA VAL A 49 13.71 -1.42 0.62
C VAL A 49 12.69 -2.31 1.29
N SER A 50 11.85 -1.72 2.13
CA SER A 50 10.73 -2.35 2.80
C SER A 50 9.45 -2.18 1.97
N TYR A 51 8.67 -3.25 1.86
CA TYR A 51 7.39 -3.25 1.16
C TYR A 51 6.42 -4.26 1.78
N HIS A 52 5.13 -4.06 1.59
CA HIS A 52 4.11 -5.05 1.97
C HIS A 52 3.75 -5.90 0.75
N ASP A 53 3.74 -7.22 0.93
CA ASP A 53 3.19 -8.11 -0.09
C ASP A 53 1.65 -8.03 -0.14
N GLN A 54 1.05 -8.70 -1.11
CA GLN A 54 -0.41 -8.75 -1.27
C GLN A 54 -1.15 -9.46 -0.10
N GLN A 55 -0.42 -10.10 0.80
CA GLN A 55 -0.94 -10.75 1.99
C GLN A 55 -0.81 -9.84 3.23
N GLY A 56 -0.22 -8.64 3.07
CA GLY A 56 0.05 -7.69 4.15
C GLY A 56 1.29 -8.02 4.98
N ASN A 57 2.16 -8.93 4.51
CA ASN A 57 3.42 -9.23 5.19
C ASN A 57 4.46 -8.17 4.85
N ALA A 58 5.14 -7.67 5.89
CA ALA A 58 6.31 -6.81 5.71
C ALA A 58 7.50 -7.63 5.18
N MET A 59 8.00 -7.23 4.02
CA MET A 59 9.11 -7.86 3.32
C MET A 59 10.20 -6.82 3.08
N GLN A 60 11.45 -7.29 2.94
CA GLN A 60 12.59 -6.43 2.64
C GLN A 60 13.39 -6.99 1.47
N ILE A 61 13.91 -6.10 0.65
CA ILE A 61 14.77 -6.43 -0.50
C ILE A 61 15.90 -5.41 -0.61
N ASN A 62 17.06 -5.84 -1.09
CA ASN A 62 18.16 -4.93 -1.32
C ASN A 62 17.80 -3.95 -2.46
N ARG A 63 18.04 -2.65 -2.25
CA ARG A 63 17.83 -1.61 -3.27
C ARG A 63 18.60 -1.93 -4.56
N ASP A 64 19.77 -2.53 -4.44
CA ASP A 64 20.59 -2.92 -5.58
C ASP A 64 19.98 -4.07 -6.39
N ASP A 65 19.04 -4.84 -5.84
CA ASP A 65 18.36 -5.90 -6.58
C ASP A 65 17.14 -5.38 -7.35
N ILE A 66 16.77 -4.10 -7.16
CA ILE A 66 15.64 -3.47 -7.83
C ILE A 66 16.11 -2.85 -9.14
N SER A 67 15.36 -3.12 -10.21
CA SER A 67 15.56 -2.52 -11.53
C SER A 67 14.65 -1.31 -11.71
N GLN A 68 13.38 -1.43 -11.34
CA GLN A 68 12.37 -0.37 -11.49
C GLN A 68 11.21 -0.56 -10.51
N ILE A 69 10.57 0.54 -10.15
CA ILE A 69 9.31 0.56 -9.39
C ILE A 69 8.30 1.31 -10.25
N ILE A 70 7.17 0.66 -10.52
CA ILE A 70 6.11 1.15 -11.39
C ILE A 70 4.84 1.29 -10.54
N GLU A 71 4.23 2.46 -10.53
CA GLU A 71 2.90 2.68 -9.93
C GLU A 71 1.82 2.24 -10.91
N ARG A 72 0.81 1.50 -10.42
CA ARG A 72 -0.35 1.06 -11.21
C ARG A 72 -1.54 1.98 -11.06
#